data_AF-A0A3D2FEL2-F1
#
_entry.id   AF-A0A3D2FEL2-F1
#
_cell.length_a   1.000
_cell.length_b   1.000
_cell.length_c   1.000
_cell.angle_alpha   90.00
_cell.angle_beta   90.00
_cell.angle_gamma   90.00
#
_symmetry.space_group_name_H-M   'P 1'
#
loop_
_entity.id
_entity.type
_entity.pdbx_description
1 polymer ?
#
loop_
_entity_poly.entity_id
_entity_poly.type
_entity_poly.pdbx_seq_one_letter_code
_entity_poly.pdbx_strand_id
1 'polypeptide(L)' 'MFDAQAWWARDVMMNRIEIPNTTAMQADIDDRQTREAAGSDDYDAIWYQGDYVKELIAETDYPSFDLEGACQAFKAWKG' A
#
# COMPACT_ATOMS: atom_id res chain seq x y z
N MET A 1 -2.07 -6.45 -5.19
CA MET A 1 -1.52 -5.09 -5.38
C MET A 1 -2.17 -4.38 -6.55
N PHE A 2 -2.04 -4.87 -7.80
CA PHE A 2 -2.55 -4.16 -8.98
C PHE A 2 -4.04 -3.82 -8.90
N ASP A 3 -4.90 -4.73 -8.43
CA ASP A 3 -6.33 -4.46 -8.28
C ASP A 3 -6.59 -3.33 -7.26
N ALA A 4 -5.92 -3.33 -6.12
CA ALA A 4 -6.04 -2.25 -5.13
C ALA A 4 -5.65 -0.89 -5.72
N GLN A 5 -4.55 -0.83 -6.49
CA GLN A 5 -4.13 0.38 -7.20
C GLN A 5 -5.15 0.81 -8.25
N ALA A 6 -5.72 -0.13 -8.99
CA ALA A 6 -6.72 0.15 -10.02
C ALA A 6 -8.03 0.69 -9.41
N TRP A 7 -8.48 0.14 -8.29
CA TRP A 7 -9.64 0.64 -7.56
C TRP A 7 -9.41 2.04 -7.01
N TRP A 8 -8.25 2.28 -6.43
CA TRP A 8 -7.90 3.60 -5.90
C TRP A 8 -7.86 4.66 -7.00
N ALA A 9 -7.20 4.35 -8.13
CA ALA A 9 -7.16 5.25 -9.30
C ALA A 9 -8.56 5.48 -9.91
N ARG A 10 -9.41 4.44 -9.95
CA ARG A 10 -10.82 4.55 -10.38
C ARG A 10 -11.57 5.54 -9.49
N ASP A 11 -11.44 5.42 -8.18
CA ASP A 11 -12.19 6.25 -7.24
C ASP A 11 -11.72 7.72 -7.27
N VAL A 12 -10.45 7.99 -7.57
CA VAL A 12 -9.98 9.33 -7.93
C VAL A 12 -10.66 9.85 -9.20
N MET A 13 -10.66 9.07 -10.29
CA MET A 13 -11.30 9.49 -11.56
C MET A 13 -12.82 9.71 -11.43
N MET A 14 -13.46 9.01 -10.49
CA MET A 14 -14.88 9.14 -10.19
C MET A 14 -15.19 10.23 -9.15
N ASN A 15 -14.19 11.00 -8.70
CA ASN A 15 -14.31 12.02 -7.65
C ASN A 15 -14.83 11.47 -6.31
N ARG A 16 -14.51 10.22 -5.98
CA ARG A 16 -14.79 9.60 -4.68
C ARG A 16 -13.63 9.77 -3.70
N ILE A 17 -12.42 9.93 -4.22
CA ILE A 17 -11.21 10.27 -3.48
C ILE A 17 -10.69 11.60 -4.02
N GLU A 18 -10.49 12.57 -3.15
CA GLU A 18 -9.91 13.86 -3.51
C GLU A 18 -8.38 13.79 -3.47
N ILE A 19 -7.73 14.34 -4.50
CA ILE A 19 -6.28 14.42 -4.56
C ILE A 19 -5.81 15.66 -3.80
N PRO A 20 -4.88 15.53 -2.83
CA PRO A 20 -4.38 16.66 -2.09
C PRO A 20 -3.48 17.55 -2.96
N ASN A 21 -3.10 18.71 -2.44
CA ASN A 21 -2.16 19.59 -3.14
C ASN A 21 -0.76 18.96 -3.29
N THR A 22 0.04 19.51 -4.20
CA THR A 22 1.37 18.99 -4.54
C THR A 22 2.31 18.89 -3.34
N THR A 23 2.27 19.83 -2.41
CA THR A 23 3.13 19.79 -1.21
C THR A 23 2.80 18.60 -0.31
N ALA A 24 1.51 18.35 -0.09
CA ALA A 24 1.07 17.19 0.68
C ALA A 24 1.37 15.86 -0.04
N MET A 25 1.22 15.80 -1.37
CA MET A 25 1.60 14.63 -2.16
C MET A 25 3.11 14.34 -2.05
N GLN A 26 3.96 15.36 -2.12
CA GLN A 26 5.40 15.18 -1.97
C GLN A 26 5.76 14.68 -0.56
N ALA A 27 5.12 15.21 0.48
CA ALA A 27 5.35 14.78 1.85
C ALA A 27 4.97 13.30 2.07
N ASP A 28 3.87 12.84 1.48
CA ASP A 28 3.47 11.41 1.51
C ASP A 28 4.50 10.52 0.79
N ILE A 29 5.03 10.96 -0.36
CA ILE A 29 6.09 10.24 -1.09
C ILE A 29 7.38 10.16 -0.25
N ASP A 30 7.81 11.27 0.35
CA ASP A 30 9.04 11.32 1.15
C ASP A 30 8.94 10.43 2.40
N ASP A 31 7.77 10.42 3.04
CA ASP A 31 7.46 9.56 4.18
C ASP A 31 7.46 8.07 3.80
N ARG A 32 6.86 7.71 2.66
CA ARG A 32 6.94 6.33 2.11
C ARG A 32 8.38 5.91 1.86
N GLN A 33 9.17 6.74 1.18
CA GLN A 33 10.59 6.46 0.93
C GLN A 33 11.38 6.29 2.23
N THR A 34 11.10 7.12 3.24
CA THR A 34 11.76 7.05 4.56
C THR A 34 11.41 5.74 5.28
N ARG A 35 10.14 5.33 5.27
CA ARG A 35 9.70 4.07 5.88
C ARG A 35 10.29 2.85 5.16
N GLU A 36 10.33 2.87 3.83
CA GLU A 36 10.93 1.80 3.03
C GLU A 36 12.43 1.66 3.34
N ALA A 37 13.16 2.78 3.38
CA ALA A 37 14.59 2.80 3.66
C ALA A 37 14.96 2.42 5.10
N ALA A 38 14.00 2.48 6.04
CA ALA A 38 14.20 2.05 7.43
C ALA A 38 14.13 0.51 7.60
N GLY A 39 13.58 -0.21 6.61
CA GLY A 39 13.57 -1.67 6.61
C GLY A 39 14.98 -2.27 6.49
N SER A 40 15.24 -3.36 7.21
CA SER A 40 16.57 -3.95 7.32
C SER A 40 16.80 -5.12 6.35
N ASP A 41 15.73 -5.80 5.94
CA ASP A 41 15.80 -6.99 5.10
C ASP A 41 14.53 -7.18 4.24
N ASP A 42 14.51 -8.24 3.41
CA ASP A 42 13.34 -8.48 2.57
C ASP A 42 12.10 -8.93 3.37
N TYR A 43 12.21 -9.30 4.66
CA TYR A 43 11.05 -9.56 5.51
C TYR A 43 10.32 -8.28 5.89
N ASP A 44 11.06 -7.20 6.14
CA ASP A 44 10.52 -5.86 6.30
C ASP A 44 9.92 -5.36 4.99
N ALA A 45 10.55 -5.63 3.83
CA ALA A 45 10.00 -5.27 2.53
C ALA A 45 8.66 -5.95 2.23
N ILE A 46 8.47 -7.22 2.62
CA ILE A 46 7.19 -7.93 2.51
C ILE A 46 6.11 -7.21 3.33
N TRP A 47 6.41 -6.84 4.57
CA TRP A 47 5.45 -6.12 5.41
C TRP A 47 5.14 -4.72 4.89
N TYR A 48 6.16 -3.98 4.46
CA TYR A 48 6.00 -2.65 3.89
C TYR A 48 5.04 -2.63 2.70
N GLN A 49 5.21 -3.57 1.76
CA GLN A 49 4.28 -3.68 0.64
C GLN A 49 2.89 -4.19 1.07
N GLY A 50 2.82 -5.09 2.06
CA GLY A 50 1.57 -5.54 2.64
C GLY A 50 0.75 -4.39 3.23
N ASP A 51 1.40 -3.50 3.98
CA ASP A 51 0.79 -2.32 4.58
C ASP A 51 0.31 -1.33 3.52
N TYR A 52 1.10 -1.09 2.46
CA TYR A 52 0.66 -0.27 1.33
C TYR A 52 -0.60 -0.82 0.66
N VAL A 53 -0.68 -2.13 0.42
CA VAL A 53 -1.90 -2.72 -0.17
C VAL A 53 -3.08 -2.61 0.80
N LYS A 54 -2.85 -2.76 2.11
CA LYS A 54 -3.88 -2.61 3.14
C LYS A 54 -4.48 -1.20 3.17
N GLU A 55 -3.60 -0.20 3.09
CA GLU A 55 -3.97 1.22 3.00
C GLU A 55 -4.89 1.48 1.81
N LEU A 56 -4.48 1.09 0.59
CA LEU A 56 -5.28 1.32 -0.62
C LEU A 56 -6.65 0.64 -0.57
N ILE A 57 -6.73 -0.57 -0.01
CA ILE A 57 -8.00 -1.29 0.12
C ILE A 57 -8.93 -0.57 1.09
N ALA A 58 -8.40 -0.04 2.19
CA ALA A 58 -9.20 0.65 3.21
C ALA A 58 -9.85 1.94 2.70
N GLU A 59 -9.31 2.54 1.63
CA GLU A 59 -9.80 3.78 1.04
C GLU A 59 -10.86 3.57 -0.06
N THR A 60 -11.18 2.32 -0.41
CA THR A 60 -12.06 1.99 -1.53
C THR A 60 -13.12 0.96 -1.14
N ASP A 61 -14.03 0.67 -2.05
CA ASP A 61 -14.97 -0.45 -1.94
C ASP A 61 -14.38 -1.81 -2.37
N TYR A 62 -13.06 -1.91 -2.59
CA TYR A 62 -12.42 -3.17 -2.93
C TYR A 62 -12.58 -4.18 -1.78
N PRO A 63 -13.02 -5.42 -2.04
CA PRO A 63 -13.19 -6.42 -0.99
C PRO A 63 -11.88 -6.66 -0.22
N SER A 64 -11.93 -6.46 1.09
CA SER A 64 -10.80 -6.78 1.97
C SER A 64 -10.55 -8.29 2.01
N PHE A 65 -9.31 -8.67 2.25
CA PHE A 65 -8.85 -10.05 2.36
C PHE A 65 -7.72 -10.15 3.40
N ASP A 66 -7.34 -11.38 3.73
CA ASP A 66 -6.29 -11.65 4.71
C ASP A 66 -4.88 -11.33 4.17
N LEU A 67 -4.52 -10.04 4.23
CA LEU A 67 -3.20 -9.53 3.85
C LEU A 67 -2.09 -10.02 4.79
N GLU A 68 -2.41 -10.19 6.08
CA GLU A 68 -1.43 -10.70 7.04
C GLU A 68 -1.06 -12.14 6.70
N GLY A 69 -2.06 -12.98 6.42
CA GLY A 69 -1.85 -14.35 5.94
C GLY A 69 -1.06 -14.41 4.63
N ALA A 70 -1.33 -13.49 3.69
CA ALA A 70 -0.54 -13.39 2.45
C ALA A 70 0.93 -13.04 2.72
N CYS A 71 1.21 -12.07 3.59
CA CYS A 71 2.57 -11.72 4.01
C CYS A 71 3.27 -12.91 4.66
N GLN A 72 2.61 -13.59 5.61
CA GLN A 72 3.17 -14.78 6.26
C GLN A 72 3.49 -15.90 5.25
N ALA A 73 2.65 -16.10 4.22
CA ALA A 73 2.92 -17.06 3.16
C ALA A 73 4.18 -16.70 2.35
N PHE A 74 4.40 -15.42 2.04
CA PHE A 74 5.64 -14.97 1.38
C PHE A 74 6.87 -15.16 2.26
N LYS A 75 6.75 -14.90 3.57
CA LYS A 75 7.83 -15.16 4.53
C LYS A 75 8.21 -16.64 4.56
N ALA A 76 7.21 -17.52 4.64
CA ALA A 76 7.41 -18.97 4.63
C ALA A 76 8.04 -19.47 3.32
N TRP A 77 7.69 -18.87 2.18
CA TRP A 77 8.32 -19.18 0.90
C TRP A 77 9.80 -18.79 0.85
N LYS A 78 10.17 -17.67 1.47
CA LYS A 78 11.55 -17.14 1.44
C LYS A 78 12.54 -18.00 2.23
N GLY A 79 12.11 -18.57 3.36
CA GLY A 79 12.94 -19.44 4.23
C GLY A 79 13.33 -18.75 5.53
#